data_AF-A0A5C2RR44-F1
#
_entry.id   AF-A0A5C2RR44-F1
#
_cell.length_a   1.000
_cell.length_b   1.000
_cell.length_c   1.000
_cell.angle_alpha   90.00
_cell.angle_beta   90.00
_cell.angle_gamma   90.00
#
_symmetry.space_group_name_H-M   'P 1'
#
loop_
_entity.id
_entity.type
_entity.pdbx_description
1 polymer ?
#
loop_
_entity_poly.entity_id
_entity_poly.type
_entity_poly.pdbx_seq_one_letter_code
_entity_poly.pdbx_strand_id
1 'polypeptide(L)'
;MPHNNTRRFLKVSTEPSPSCFHQTLSAQVLYAITRRPKNGQPTIKWTHLTATLQTKFNCQINHVDHNKYKVIPPAPGDPKWPFPQGTIHIYKPQNGTCNAQEISRLRRVFHDVFGWSPDTFNK
;
A
#
# COMPACT_ATOMS: atom_id res chain seq x y z
N MET A 1 47.22 -2.48 51.03
CA MET A 1 46.16 -1.46 50.92
C MET A 1 46.26 -0.77 49.56
N PRO A 2 45.41 -1.13 48.58
CA PRO A 2 45.15 -0.25 47.45
C PRO A 2 43.64 0.06 47.30
N HIS A 3 43.36 1.34 47.07
CA HIS A 3 42.14 1.88 46.47
C HIS A 3 41.81 1.17 45.14
N ASN A 4 40.53 0.97 44.83
CA ASN A 4 39.89 1.70 43.72
C ASN A 4 38.37 1.44 43.69
N ASN A 5 37.58 2.47 44.00
CA ASN A 5 36.13 2.41 44.00
C ASN A 5 35.61 2.86 42.63
N THR A 6 35.44 1.93 41.69
CA THR A 6 34.93 2.24 40.35
C THR A 6 33.41 2.09 40.32
N ARG A 7 32.71 3.21 40.46
CA ARG A 7 31.29 3.34 40.09
C ARG A 7 31.13 3.01 38.60
N ARG A 8 30.60 1.82 38.29
CA ARG A 8 30.14 1.50 36.94
C ARG A 8 28.72 2.00 36.79
N PHE A 9 28.58 3.13 36.11
CA PHE A 9 27.32 3.61 35.57
C PHE A 9 26.77 2.54 34.61
N LEU A 10 25.57 2.01 34.92
CA LEU A 10 24.78 1.28 33.93
C LEU A 10 24.42 2.27 32.83
N LYS A 11 25.13 2.18 31.70
CA LYS A 11 24.73 2.83 30.46
C LYS A 11 23.48 2.12 29.99
N VAL A 12 22.33 2.74 30.21
CA VAL A 12 21.06 2.37 29.57
C VAL A 12 21.30 2.53 28.07
N SER A 13 21.58 1.42 27.40
CA SER A 13 21.50 1.35 25.94
C SER A 13 20.02 1.44 25.60
N THR A 14 19.55 2.67 25.38
CA THR A 14 18.36 2.91 24.58
C THR A 14 18.70 2.49 23.16
N GLU A 15 18.61 1.19 22.88
CA GLU A 15 18.50 0.74 21.50
C GLU A 15 17.20 1.34 20.96
N PRO A 16 17.24 2.07 19.83
CA PRO A 16 16.03 2.39 19.12
C PRO A 16 15.51 1.04 18.59
N SER A 17 14.49 0.48 19.24
CA SER A 17 13.67 -0.55 18.62
C SER A 17 13.28 -0.02 17.24
N PRO A 18 13.74 -0.63 16.12
CA PRO A 18 13.15 -0.31 14.85
C PRO A 18 11.71 -0.78 14.99
N SER A 19 10.79 0.17 15.02
CA SER A 19 9.37 -0.09 14.91
C SER A 19 9.18 -0.91 13.64
N CYS A 20 9.15 -2.23 13.80
CA CYS A 20 8.71 -3.17 12.79
C CYS A 20 7.31 -2.72 12.43
N PHE A 21 7.25 -1.95 11.35
CA PHE A 21 6.05 -1.43 10.74
C PHE A 21 5.08 -2.60 10.59
N HIS A 22 4.11 -2.71 11.49
CA HIS A 22 2.84 -3.37 11.21
C HIS A 22 2.13 -2.49 10.16
N GLN A 23 2.68 -2.45 8.94
CA GLN A 23 1.95 -2.02 7.78
C GLN A 23 0.82 -3.02 7.63
N THR A 24 -0.39 -2.58 7.96
CA THR A 24 -1.61 -3.32 7.63
C THR A 24 -1.55 -3.71 6.16
N LEU A 25 -2.14 -4.86 5.82
CA LEU A 25 -2.13 -5.39 4.46
C LEU A 25 -2.55 -4.34 3.40
N SER A 26 -3.49 -3.47 3.77
CA SER A 26 -3.93 -2.34 2.96
C SER A 26 -2.85 -1.26 2.81
N ALA A 27 -2.10 -0.91 3.86
CA ALA A 27 -0.98 0.02 3.75
C ALA A 27 0.11 -0.49 2.79
N GLN A 28 0.40 -1.79 2.79
CA GLN A 28 1.35 -2.39 1.84
C GLN A 28 0.84 -2.30 0.40
N VAL A 29 -0.45 -2.59 0.16
CA VAL A 29 -1.09 -2.46 -1.15
C VAL A 29 -1.00 -1.01 -1.64
N LEU A 30 -1.40 -0.05 -0.80
CA LEU A 30 -1.38 1.38 -1.15
C LEU A 30 0.03 1.85 -1.44
N TYR A 31 1.00 1.52 -0.59
CA TYR A 31 2.40 1.85 -0.82
C TYR A 31 2.88 1.28 -2.15
N ALA A 32 2.54 0.03 -2.45
CA ALA A 32 2.99 -0.62 -3.67
C ALA A 32 2.35 0.01 -4.92
N ILE A 33 1.12 0.53 -4.88
CA ILE A 33 0.48 1.22 -6.02
C ILE A 33 0.68 2.74 -6.05
N THR A 34 1.43 3.33 -5.10
CA THR A 34 1.77 4.76 -5.12
C THR A 34 3.27 5.06 -5.13
N ARG A 35 4.10 4.24 -4.48
CA ARG A 35 5.54 4.48 -4.32
C ARG A 35 6.38 3.52 -5.15
N ARG A 36 7.49 4.02 -5.70
CA ARG A 36 8.54 3.16 -6.25
C ARG A 36 9.24 2.42 -5.09
N PRO A 37 9.45 1.10 -5.20
CA PRO A 37 10.16 0.38 -4.16
C PRO A 37 11.60 0.89 -4.07
N LYS A 38 12.09 1.11 -2.84
CA LYS A 38 13.50 1.44 -2.61
C LYS A 38 14.39 0.20 -2.67
N ASN A 39 13.86 -0.96 -2.27
CA ASN A 39 14.51 -2.28 -2.33
C ASN A 39 13.46 -3.35 -2.68
N GLY A 40 13.82 -4.29 -3.56
CA GLY A 40 12.96 -5.42 -3.97
C GLY A 40 11.86 -5.06 -4.99
N GLN A 41 11.34 -6.07 -5.67
CA GLN A 41 10.15 -5.94 -6.52
C GLN A 41 8.91 -6.15 -5.65
N PRO A 42 8.06 -5.11 -5.43
CA PRO A 42 6.84 -5.29 -4.67
C PRO A 42 5.96 -6.24 -5.47
N THR A 43 5.34 -7.18 -4.79
CA THR A 43 4.33 -8.07 -5.35
C THR A 43 3.08 -7.95 -4.49
N ILE A 44 1.92 -7.81 -5.12
CA ILE A 44 0.65 -7.66 -4.41
C ILE A 44 -0.27 -8.80 -4.83
N LYS A 45 -0.84 -9.53 -3.88
CA LYS A 45 -1.90 -10.50 -4.20
C LYS A 45 -3.11 -9.76 -4.73
N TRP A 46 -3.69 -10.24 -5.83
CA TRP A 46 -4.90 -9.68 -6.43
C TRP A 46 -6.02 -9.48 -5.41
N THR A 47 -6.24 -10.48 -4.56
CA THR A 47 -7.25 -10.45 -3.49
C THR A 47 -7.01 -9.33 -2.49
N HIS A 48 -5.75 -8.99 -2.20
CA HIS A 48 -5.42 -7.89 -1.29
C HIS A 48 -5.66 -6.53 -1.94
N LEU A 49 -5.36 -6.40 -3.25
CA LEU A 49 -5.67 -5.21 -4.02
C LEU A 49 -7.17 -4.95 -4.02
N THR A 50 -7.97 -5.95 -4.44
CA THR A 50 -9.42 -5.81 -4.54
C THR A 50 -10.07 -5.58 -3.18
N ALA A 51 -9.66 -6.33 -2.15
CA ALA A 51 -10.16 -6.15 -0.79
C ALA A 51 -9.82 -4.77 -0.24
N THR A 52 -8.63 -4.22 -0.52
CA THR A 52 -8.27 -2.87 -0.08
C THR A 52 -9.17 -1.83 -0.72
N LEU A 53 -9.44 -1.93 -2.02
CA LEU A 53 -10.32 -1.00 -2.73
C LEU A 53 -11.78 -1.10 -2.22
N GLN A 54 -12.26 -2.31 -1.95
CA GLN A 54 -13.63 -2.51 -1.43
C GLN A 54 -13.77 -2.04 0.03
N THR A 55 -12.85 -2.42 0.91
CA THR A 55 -13.00 -2.19 2.36
C THR A 55 -12.60 -0.79 2.78
N LYS A 56 -11.48 -0.27 2.25
CA LYS A 56 -10.94 1.04 2.64
C LYS A 56 -11.63 2.18 1.93
N PHE A 57 -12.01 1.97 0.67
CA PHE A 57 -12.49 3.01 -0.23
C PHE A 57 -13.94 2.81 -0.71
N ASN A 58 -14.59 1.73 -0.27
CA ASN A 58 -15.98 1.41 -0.65
C ASN A 58 -16.19 1.26 -2.17
N CYS A 59 -15.13 0.95 -2.92
CA CYS A 59 -15.26 0.75 -4.37
C CYS A 59 -16.00 -0.54 -4.68
N GLN A 60 -16.79 -0.55 -5.75
CA GLN A 60 -17.31 -1.78 -6.34
C GLN A 60 -16.31 -2.34 -7.34
N ILE A 61 -16.18 -3.67 -7.38
CA ILE A 61 -15.28 -4.37 -8.29
C ILE A 61 -16.07 -5.39 -9.08
N ASN A 62 -16.29 -5.10 -10.36
CA ASN A 62 -17.11 -5.92 -11.23
C ASN A 62 -16.23 -6.61 -12.27
N HIS A 63 -16.44 -7.91 -12.45
CA HIS A 63 -15.84 -8.65 -13.55
C HIS A 63 -16.47 -8.19 -14.88
N VAL A 64 -15.65 -8.05 -15.93
CA VAL A 64 -16.12 -7.66 -17.27
C VAL A 64 -15.98 -8.83 -18.23
N ASP A 65 -14.75 -9.27 -18.47
CA ASP A 65 -14.42 -10.34 -19.40
C ASP A 65 -13.03 -10.89 -19.06
N HIS A 66 -12.80 -12.18 -19.26
CA HIS A 66 -11.50 -12.84 -19.02
C HIS A 66 -10.87 -12.43 -17.67
N ASN A 67 -9.73 -11.73 -17.72
CA ASN A 67 -9.00 -11.22 -16.57
C ASN A 67 -9.28 -9.74 -16.29
N LYS A 68 -10.21 -9.09 -16.99
CA LYS A 68 -10.50 -7.66 -16.88
C LYS A 68 -11.60 -7.39 -15.86
N TYR A 69 -11.36 -6.43 -14.99
CA TYR A 69 -12.27 -5.99 -13.94
C TYR A 69 -12.41 -4.46 -13.98
N LYS A 70 -13.60 -3.96 -13.66
CA LYS A 70 -13.88 -2.53 -13.46
C LYS A 70 -13.84 -2.22 -11.97
N VAL A 71 -13.09 -1.18 -11.59
CA VAL A 71 -13.15 -0.57 -10.27
C VAL A 71 -14.00 0.68 -10.39
N ILE A 72 -15.14 0.67 -9.71
CA ILE A 72 -16.13 1.74 -9.73
C ILE A 72 -16.06 2.42 -8.35
N PRO A 73 -15.78 3.74 -8.30
CA PRO A 73 -15.85 4.50 -7.05
C PRO A 73 -17.22 4.40 -6.38
N PRO A 74 -17.31 4.62 -5.05
CA PRO A 74 -18.60 4.79 -4.39
C PRO A 74 -19.30 6.08 -4.86
N ALA A 75 -20.55 6.24 -4.46
CA ALA A 75 -21.34 7.43 -4.80
C ALA A 75 -20.61 8.75 -4.46
N PRO A 76 -20.82 9.81 -5.26
CA PRO A 76 -20.25 11.12 -4.96
C PRO A 76 -20.60 11.57 -3.53
N GLY A 77 -19.60 12.07 -2.80
CA GLY A 77 -19.77 12.49 -1.40
C GLY A 77 -19.47 11.41 -0.36
N ASP A 78 -19.11 10.18 -0.75
CA ASP A 78 -18.63 9.17 0.20
C ASP A 78 -17.31 9.65 0.86
N PRO A 79 -17.24 9.75 2.20
CA PRO A 79 -16.07 10.26 2.90
C PRO A 79 -14.85 9.36 2.77
N LYS A 80 -15.02 8.09 2.38
CA LYS A 80 -13.92 7.15 2.12
C LYS A 80 -13.36 7.33 0.70
N TRP A 81 -13.97 8.14 -0.16
CA TRP A 81 -13.48 8.42 -1.51
C TRP A 81 -13.29 9.91 -1.78
N PRO A 82 -12.22 10.53 -1.24
CA PRO A 82 -11.87 11.92 -1.51
C PRO A 82 -11.15 12.10 -2.86
N PHE A 83 -11.46 11.26 -3.86
CA PHE A 83 -10.79 11.22 -5.16
C PHE A 83 -11.78 11.44 -6.31
N PRO A 84 -11.31 11.76 -7.52
CA PRO A 84 -12.16 11.87 -8.70
C PRO A 84 -13.07 10.64 -8.92
N GLN A 85 -14.26 10.89 -9.46
CA GLN A 85 -15.27 9.87 -9.77
C GLN A 85 -14.96 9.16 -11.10
N GLY A 86 -13.79 8.53 -11.19
CA GLY A 86 -13.31 7.81 -12.38
C GLY A 86 -13.45 6.30 -12.25
N THR A 87 -14.05 5.64 -13.23
CA THR A 87 -14.01 4.16 -13.30
C THR A 87 -12.74 3.73 -14.02
N ILE A 88 -11.98 2.81 -13.43
CA ILE A 88 -10.76 2.26 -14.06
C ILE A 88 -10.91 0.79 -14.37
N HIS A 89 -10.12 0.32 -15.33
CA HIS A 89 -9.99 -1.10 -15.64
C HIS A 89 -8.67 -1.64 -15.09
N ILE A 90 -8.75 -2.75 -14.37
CA ILE A 90 -7.60 -3.46 -13.83
C ILE A 90 -7.66 -4.93 -14.27
N TYR A 91 -6.50 -5.56 -14.36
CA TYR A 91 -6.37 -6.91 -14.89
C TYR A 91 -5.89 -7.87 -13.80
N LYS A 92 -6.60 -8.98 -13.63
CA LYS A 92 -6.25 -10.06 -12.71
C LYS A 92 -5.08 -10.87 -13.28
N PRO A 93 -3.96 -10.98 -12.55
CA PRO A 93 -2.84 -11.84 -12.95
C PRO A 93 -3.24 -13.32 -12.93
N GLN A 94 -2.68 -14.11 -13.85
CA GLN A 94 -2.97 -15.55 -13.97
C GLN A 94 -2.61 -16.32 -12.68
N ASN A 95 -1.50 -15.98 -12.03
CA ASN A 95 -1.05 -16.59 -10.77
C ASN A 95 -1.68 -15.92 -9.52
N GLY A 96 -2.64 -15.01 -9.69
CA GLY A 96 -3.27 -14.28 -8.59
C GLY A 96 -2.37 -13.26 -7.89
N THR A 97 -1.16 -13.00 -8.38
CA THR A 97 -0.19 -12.06 -7.78
C THR A 97 0.32 -11.06 -8.81
N CYS A 98 0.07 -9.78 -8.57
CA CYS A 98 0.55 -8.69 -9.42
C CYS A 98 2.06 -8.58 -9.29
N ASN A 99 2.77 -8.75 -10.40
CA ASN A 99 4.21 -8.58 -10.49
C ASN A 99 4.62 -7.09 -10.62
N ALA A 100 5.92 -6.82 -10.69
CA ALA A 100 6.43 -5.45 -10.77
C ALA A 100 5.95 -4.66 -12.00
N GLN A 101 5.78 -5.33 -13.15
CA GLN A 101 5.26 -4.69 -14.36
C GLN A 101 3.78 -4.34 -14.21
N GLU A 102 2.99 -5.25 -13.66
CA GLU A 102 1.56 -5.03 -13.39
C GLU A 102 1.35 -3.92 -12.37
N ILE A 103 2.13 -3.90 -11.29
CA ILE A 103 2.10 -2.83 -10.30
C ILE A 103 2.51 -1.49 -10.91
N SER A 104 3.48 -1.47 -11.82
CA SER A 104 3.85 -0.24 -12.54
C SER A 104 2.72 0.27 -13.44
N ARG A 105 1.97 -0.63 -14.09
CA ARG A 105 0.76 -0.27 -14.84
C ARG A 105 -0.34 0.26 -13.92
N LEU A 106 -0.59 -0.41 -12.80
CA LEU A 106 -1.55 0.05 -11.79
C LEU A 106 -1.18 1.46 -11.31
N ARG A 107 0.06 1.70 -10.90
CA ARG A 107 0.53 3.05 -10.50
C ARG A 107 0.17 4.11 -11.52
N ARG A 108 0.44 3.86 -12.80
CA ARG A 108 0.12 4.80 -13.87
C ARG A 108 -1.39 5.05 -13.95
N VAL A 109 -2.20 4.00 -13.98
CA VAL A 109 -3.68 4.14 -14.06
C VAL A 109 -4.24 4.89 -12.85
N PHE A 110 -3.79 4.56 -11.63
CA PHE A 110 -4.25 5.22 -10.40
C PHE A 110 -3.76 6.68 -10.33
N HIS A 111 -2.54 6.96 -10.79
CA HIS A 111 -2.02 8.32 -10.92
C HIS A 111 -2.84 9.14 -11.92
N ASP A 112 -3.06 8.61 -13.12
CA ASP A 112 -3.69 9.35 -14.22
C ASP A 112 -5.17 9.63 -13.96
N VAL A 113 -5.88 8.71 -13.30
CA VAL A 113 -7.33 8.85 -13.05
C VAL A 113 -7.65 9.47 -11.70
N PHE A 114 -6.87 9.17 -10.66
CA PHE A 114 -7.16 9.63 -9.29
C PHE A 114 -6.14 10.60 -8.72
N GLY A 115 -5.06 10.90 -9.44
CA GLY A 115 -3.97 11.73 -8.94
C GLY A 115 -3.13 11.04 -7.86
N TRP A 116 -3.17 9.71 -7.76
CA TRP A 116 -2.42 8.98 -6.74
C TRP A 116 -0.92 9.04 -6.98
N SER A 117 -0.19 9.48 -5.96
CA SER A 117 1.24 9.71 -5.96
C SER A 117 1.86 9.16 -4.66
N PRO A 118 3.20 9.10 -4.57
CA PRO A 118 3.91 8.68 -3.36
C PRO A 118 3.45 9.33 -2.04
N ASP A 119 2.82 10.50 -2.13
CA ASP A 119 2.39 11.34 -1.01
C ASP A 119 0.90 11.24 -0.68
N THR A 120 0.11 10.60 -1.54
CA THR A 120 -1.35 10.52 -1.37
C THR A 120 -1.79 9.89 -0.04
N PHE A 121 -0.99 8.98 0.52
CA PHE A 121 -1.32 8.26 1.75
C PHE A 121 -0.30 8.44 2.88
N ASN A 122 0.52 9.49 2.83
CA ASN A 122 1.57 9.77 3.84
C ASN A 122 1.06 10.51 5.08
N LYS A 123 -0.26 10.54 5.30
CA LYS A 123 -0.89 11.22 6.43
C LYS A 123 -1.01 10.31 7.65
#